data_AF-A0A151AP61-F1
#
_entry.id   AF-A0A151AP61-F1
#
_cell.length_a   1.000
_cell.length_b   1.000
_cell.length_c   1.000
_cell.angle_alpha   90.00
_cell.angle_beta   90.00
_cell.angle_gamma   90.00
#
_symmetry.space_group_name_H-M   'P 1'
#
loop_
_entity.id
_entity.type
_entity.pdbx_description
1 polymer ?
#
loop_
_entity_poly.entity_id
_entity_poly.type
_entity_poly.pdbx_seq_one_letter_code
_entity_poly.pdbx_strand_id
1 'polypeptide(L)'
;MKEIIKESISRRVKEDVKYMKELLKDNSDIVFREFRIHELNAAIVFIDGLADKSFISDYIMESVMHEESVKYHVDEIKERILAVADMKEVDTLKDGINAVLSGETLLLIDGLRVGYVIATRAWPARGVSEPSGETVIRGAREGFTETMRFNTALVRRRVRDTRLRVVPKSLGTRSKTDVVVMYIEDIVNKSIVDELNKRVDNIEIDAVLDSGYVEQLIEDNPFSLFPQIQSTERPDVVAAALYEGRVAMLVDNSPFAIIAPATLPTLFQSPDDYYQRWINASLMRILRTIAVVLSLILPALYVAITSYHTAIIPSRLAYSIAASREGVPFPSVVETLIMEFSFALLLEAILRLPRPIGSTIGIVGGLIIGQAAVSAGIVSPLMIIITSLTAITEFITPNYEVSIALRCTRFLLIIASSILGLYGIMLGLILLLTHLLRLKSFGIPYLAPAVSPDANDLKDMFIKLPLRYFKKRPNYMKTVDKIRQK
;
A
#
# COMPACT_ATOMS: atom_id res chain seq x y z
N MET A 1 12.50 9.25 -19.18
CA MET A 1 13.73 9.28 -20.03
C MET A 1 13.94 7.89 -20.65
N LYS A 2 14.73 7.74 -21.73
CA LYS A 2 15.10 6.39 -22.20
C LYS A 2 16.23 5.87 -21.31
N GLU A 3 16.09 4.65 -20.82
CA GLU A 3 17.14 3.93 -20.10
C GLU A 3 18.27 3.61 -21.09
N ILE A 4 19.47 4.15 -20.85
CA ILE A 4 20.65 3.92 -21.69
C ILE A 4 21.56 2.98 -20.93
N ILE A 5 21.45 1.70 -21.24
CA ILE A 5 22.32 0.65 -20.71
C ILE A 5 23.44 0.39 -21.72
N LYS A 6 24.67 0.23 -21.23
CA LYS A 6 25.81 -0.21 -22.05
C LYS A 6 25.45 -1.53 -22.73
N GLU A 7 25.55 -1.58 -24.06
CA GLU A 7 25.22 -2.78 -24.83
C GLU A 7 26.38 -3.79 -24.81
N SER A 8 27.64 -3.36 -24.89
CA SER A 8 28.79 -4.27 -24.99
C SER A 8 29.29 -4.79 -23.64
N ILE A 9 29.65 -6.07 -23.61
CA ILE A 9 30.38 -6.72 -22.51
C ILE A 9 31.89 -6.48 -22.72
N SER A 10 32.58 -6.00 -21.69
CA SER A 10 34.02 -5.78 -21.71
C SER A 10 34.77 -7.10 -21.59
N ARG A 11 36.02 -7.14 -22.08
CA ARG A 11 36.93 -8.27 -21.83
C ARG A 11 37.42 -8.34 -20.38
N ARG A 12 37.22 -7.27 -19.61
CA ARG A 12 37.59 -7.19 -18.20
C ARG A 12 36.32 -7.11 -17.36
N VAL A 13 36.04 -8.16 -16.61
CA VAL A 13 34.91 -8.29 -15.69
C VAL A 13 34.85 -7.12 -14.72
N LYS A 14 36.01 -6.66 -14.22
CA LYS A 14 36.08 -5.50 -13.31
C LYS A 14 35.43 -4.24 -13.88
N GLU A 15 35.50 -4.01 -15.19
CA GLU A 15 34.90 -2.83 -15.83
C GLU A 15 33.38 -2.94 -15.88
N ASP A 16 32.85 -4.13 -16.21
CA ASP A 16 31.40 -4.36 -16.26
C ASP A 16 30.79 -4.40 -14.87
N VAL A 17 31.45 -5.04 -13.89
CA VAL A 17 31.02 -5.03 -12.49
C VAL A 17 31.01 -3.61 -11.94
N LYS A 18 32.03 -2.79 -12.23
CA LYS A 18 32.05 -1.38 -11.82
C LYS A 18 30.87 -0.61 -12.42
N TYR A 19 30.61 -0.79 -13.72
CA TYR A 19 29.47 -0.17 -14.39
C TYR A 19 28.13 -0.60 -13.77
N MET A 20 27.94 -1.90 -13.53
CA MET A 20 26.71 -2.43 -12.92
C MET A 20 26.53 -1.92 -11.48
N LYS A 21 27.59 -1.86 -10.67
CA LYS A 21 27.54 -1.29 -9.31
C LYS A 21 27.12 0.18 -9.32
N GLU A 22 27.53 0.95 -10.33
CA GLU A 22 27.15 2.36 -10.48
C GLU A 22 25.72 2.52 -11.00
N LEU A 23 25.32 1.73 -11.99
CA LEU A 23 23.95 1.71 -12.52
C LEU A 23 22.94 1.33 -11.44
N LEU A 24 23.24 0.25 -10.72
CA LEU A 24 22.40 -0.36 -9.68
C LEU A 24 22.78 0.10 -8.27
N LYS A 25 23.37 1.29 -8.13
CA LYS A 25 23.73 1.89 -6.83
C LYS A 25 22.55 1.94 -5.86
N ASP A 26 22.86 2.02 -4.57
CA ASP A 26 21.88 2.16 -3.48
C ASP A 26 20.81 1.06 -3.46
N ASN A 27 21.23 -0.16 -3.81
CA ASN A 27 20.41 -1.36 -3.76
C ASN A 27 21.05 -2.39 -2.83
N SER A 28 20.43 -2.58 -1.66
CA SER A 28 20.88 -3.55 -0.64
C SER A 28 20.57 -5.00 -0.97
N ASP A 29 19.77 -5.25 -2.01
CA ASP A 29 19.32 -6.57 -2.43
C ASP A 29 20.13 -7.17 -3.58
N ILE A 30 21.04 -6.40 -4.20
CA ILE A 30 21.84 -6.88 -5.33
C ILE A 30 23.21 -7.33 -4.83
N VAL A 31 23.54 -8.59 -5.13
CA VAL A 31 24.79 -9.21 -4.68
C VAL A 31 25.75 -9.29 -5.86
N PHE A 32 26.93 -8.71 -5.66
CA PHE A 32 28.08 -8.85 -6.57
C PHE A 32 29.13 -9.73 -5.88
N ARG A 33 29.37 -10.93 -6.40
CA ARG A 33 30.44 -11.82 -5.93
C ARG A 33 31.52 -11.93 -6.99
N GLU A 34 32.70 -11.44 -6.68
CA GLU A 34 33.90 -11.58 -7.51
C GLU A 34 34.72 -12.76 -6.99
N PHE A 35 35.15 -13.66 -7.88
CA PHE A 35 35.94 -14.84 -7.57
C PHE A 35 36.91 -15.15 -8.71
N ARG A 36 37.73 -16.19 -8.55
CA ARG A 36 38.66 -16.64 -9.59
C ARG A 36 38.33 -18.05 -10.04
N ILE A 37 38.35 -18.24 -11.36
CA ILE A 37 38.32 -19.53 -12.02
C ILE A 37 39.74 -19.78 -12.49
N HIS A 38 40.53 -20.44 -11.65
CA HIS A 38 41.99 -20.55 -11.81
C HIS A 38 42.66 -19.17 -11.96
N GLU A 39 43.15 -18.82 -13.15
CA GLU A 39 43.83 -17.55 -13.45
C GLU A 39 42.89 -16.46 -14.00
N LEU A 40 41.63 -16.80 -14.29
CA LEU A 40 40.64 -15.86 -14.83
C LEU A 40 39.82 -15.25 -13.68
N ASN A 41 39.66 -13.93 -13.67
CA ASN A 41 38.69 -13.32 -12.76
C ASN A 41 37.28 -13.54 -13.32
N ALA A 42 36.35 -13.88 -12.44
CA ALA A 42 34.94 -14.02 -12.76
C ALA A 42 34.09 -13.28 -11.74
N ALA A 43 32.86 -12.96 -12.12
CA ALA A 43 31.89 -12.38 -11.23
C ALA A 43 30.50 -12.95 -11.47
N ILE A 44 29.80 -13.17 -10.37
CA ILE A 44 28.39 -13.52 -10.36
C ILE A 44 27.59 -12.33 -9.81
N VAL A 45 26.50 -11.99 -10.50
CA VAL A 45 25.56 -10.95 -10.11
C VAL A 45 24.15 -11.53 -10.05
N PHE A 46 23.47 -11.34 -8.93
CA PHE A 46 22.09 -11.79 -8.72
C PHE A 46 21.37 -10.91 -7.71
N ILE A 47 20.04 -11.03 -7.64
CA ILE A 47 19.21 -10.35 -6.64
C ILE A 47 18.88 -11.33 -5.51
N ASP A 48 19.27 -10.97 -4.29
CA ASP A 48 18.94 -11.67 -3.07
C ASP A 48 17.42 -11.73 -2.86
N GLY A 49 16.90 -12.93 -2.61
CA GLY A 49 15.47 -13.20 -2.46
C GLY A 49 14.72 -13.51 -3.77
N LEU A 50 15.35 -13.31 -4.93
CA LEU A 50 14.83 -13.75 -6.23
C LEU A 50 15.57 -14.95 -6.83
N ALA A 51 16.84 -15.12 -6.49
CA ALA A 51 17.66 -16.24 -6.91
C ALA A 51 17.92 -17.23 -5.75
N ASP A 52 18.04 -18.51 -6.07
CA ASP A 52 18.35 -19.58 -5.13
C ASP A 52 19.83 -19.51 -4.71
N LYS A 53 20.08 -19.00 -3.50
CA LYS A 53 21.43 -18.89 -2.94
C LYS A 53 22.11 -20.25 -2.74
N SER A 54 21.36 -21.27 -2.35
CA SER A 54 21.91 -22.61 -2.15
C SER A 54 22.33 -23.19 -3.49
N PHE A 55 21.49 -23.05 -4.52
CA PHE A 55 21.87 -23.47 -5.86
C PHE A 55 23.14 -22.76 -6.38
N ILE A 56 23.23 -21.44 -6.18
CA ILE A 56 24.42 -20.67 -6.59
C ILE A 56 25.68 -21.11 -5.82
N SER A 57 25.57 -21.29 -4.51
CA SER A 57 26.71 -21.68 -3.67
C SER A 57 27.17 -23.11 -3.95
N ASP A 58 26.24 -24.05 -3.92
CA ASP A 58 26.53 -25.49 -3.91
C ASP A 58 26.84 -26.02 -5.32
N TYR A 59 26.23 -25.45 -6.36
CA TYR A 59 26.39 -25.96 -7.72
C TYR A 59 27.26 -25.07 -8.59
N ILE A 60 27.14 -23.74 -8.51
CA ILE A 60 27.91 -22.84 -9.38
C ILE A 60 29.28 -22.55 -8.78
N MET A 61 29.37 -22.21 -7.49
CA MET A 61 30.67 -21.89 -6.90
C MET A 61 31.53 -23.14 -6.68
N GLU A 62 30.97 -24.24 -6.18
CA GLU A 62 31.74 -25.47 -5.93
C GLU A 62 32.29 -26.08 -7.23
N SER A 63 31.46 -26.22 -8.27
CA SER A 63 31.87 -26.83 -9.55
C SER A 63 32.95 -26.03 -10.30
N VAL A 64 33.04 -24.73 -10.03
CA VAL A 64 33.98 -23.82 -10.72
C VAL A 64 35.23 -23.56 -9.88
N MET A 65 35.17 -23.72 -8.55
CA MET A 65 36.31 -23.47 -7.66
C MET A 65 37.07 -24.73 -7.22
N HIS A 66 36.45 -25.92 -7.23
CA HIS A 66 37.12 -27.19 -6.87
C HIS A 66 37.76 -27.86 -8.11
N GLU A 67 39.02 -27.54 -8.40
CA GLU A 67 40.04 -28.48 -8.94
C GLU A 67 41.39 -27.76 -9.19
N GLU A 68 42.52 -28.41 -8.87
CA GLU A 68 43.86 -27.79 -8.87
C GLU A 68 44.74 -28.10 -10.10
N SER A 69 44.26 -28.82 -11.12
CA SER A 69 45.20 -29.51 -12.02
C SER A 69 45.05 -29.37 -13.54
N VAL A 70 44.15 -28.56 -14.10
CA VAL A 70 44.06 -28.40 -15.57
C VAL A 70 43.89 -26.94 -15.98
N LYS A 71 44.75 -26.45 -16.90
CA LYS A 71 44.54 -25.16 -17.58
C LYS A 71 43.37 -25.30 -18.55
N TYR A 72 42.15 -25.02 -18.09
CA TYR A 72 40.99 -25.09 -18.97
C TYR A 72 41.02 -23.99 -20.04
N HIS A 73 40.66 -24.37 -21.26
CA HIS A 73 40.23 -23.39 -22.26
C HIS A 73 38.84 -22.88 -21.88
N VAL A 74 38.51 -21.66 -22.31
CA VAL A 74 37.23 -21.03 -21.94
C VAL A 74 36.02 -21.85 -22.40
N ASP A 75 36.16 -22.58 -23.51
CA ASP A 75 35.14 -23.49 -24.03
C ASP A 75 34.89 -24.71 -23.10
N GLU A 76 35.91 -25.20 -22.40
CA GLU A 76 35.78 -26.30 -21.43
C GLU A 76 35.08 -25.86 -20.14
N ILE A 77 35.28 -24.59 -19.73
CA ILE A 77 34.54 -23.98 -18.62
C ILE A 77 33.05 -23.88 -18.98
N LYS A 78 32.75 -23.48 -20.23
CA LYS A 78 31.37 -23.40 -20.75
C LYS A 78 30.69 -24.77 -20.71
N GLU A 79 31.33 -25.83 -21.22
CA GLU A 79 30.75 -27.19 -21.21
C GLU A 79 30.51 -27.74 -19.79
N ARG A 80 31.41 -27.46 -18.84
CA ARG A 80 31.24 -27.88 -17.44
C ARG A 80 30.06 -27.20 -16.76
N ILE A 81 29.90 -25.89 -16.92
CA ILE A 81 28.79 -25.18 -16.25
C ILE A 81 27.45 -25.56 -16.92
N LEU A 82 27.43 -25.77 -18.25
CA LEU A 82 26.27 -26.29 -18.98
C LEU A 82 25.83 -27.69 -18.49
N ALA A 83 26.74 -28.49 -17.94
CA ALA A 83 26.41 -29.81 -17.42
C ALA A 83 25.61 -29.77 -16.10
N VAL A 84 25.62 -28.64 -15.38
CA VAL A 84 25.07 -28.52 -14.02
C VAL A 84 23.86 -27.59 -13.95
N ALA A 85 23.73 -26.61 -14.86
CA ALA A 85 22.63 -25.65 -14.83
C ALA A 85 22.15 -25.27 -16.24
N ASP A 86 20.83 -25.01 -16.37
CA ASP A 86 20.26 -24.43 -17.58
C ASP A 86 20.81 -23.02 -17.77
N MET A 87 21.58 -22.82 -18.85
CA MET A 87 22.36 -21.62 -19.08
C MET A 87 22.12 -21.08 -20.49
N LYS A 88 21.99 -19.75 -20.56
CA LYS A 88 21.86 -19.01 -21.81
C LYS A 88 23.01 -18.02 -21.97
N GLU A 89 23.67 -18.07 -23.12
CA GLU A 89 24.67 -17.08 -23.52
C GLU A 89 23.98 -15.75 -23.91
N VAL A 90 24.56 -14.63 -23.47
CA VAL A 90 24.10 -13.28 -23.80
C VAL A 90 25.24 -12.44 -24.35
N ASP A 91 25.00 -11.81 -25.50
CA ASP A 91 25.99 -10.96 -26.17
C ASP A 91 26.00 -9.52 -25.63
N THR A 92 24.92 -9.12 -24.96
CA THR A 92 24.76 -7.76 -24.45
C THR A 92 24.69 -7.72 -22.93
N LEU A 93 25.33 -6.69 -22.34
CA LEU A 93 25.28 -6.48 -20.90
C LEU A 93 23.86 -6.12 -20.45
N LYS A 94 23.10 -5.46 -21.32
CA LYS A 94 21.69 -5.13 -21.11
C LYS A 94 20.82 -6.38 -20.96
N ASP A 95 20.98 -7.39 -21.81
CA ASP A 95 20.24 -8.64 -21.67
C ASP A 95 20.62 -9.38 -20.38
N GLY A 96 21.90 -9.35 -20.01
CA GLY A 96 22.37 -9.85 -18.72
C GLY A 96 21.72 -9.13 -17.53
N ILE A 97 21.70 -7.79 -17.53
CA ILE A 97 21.06 -7.00 -16.47
C ILE A 97 19.54 -7.29 -16.41
N ASN A 98 18.86 -7.37 -17.56
CA ASN A 98 17.43 -7.70 -17.62
C ASN A 98 17.13 -9.10 -17.05
N ALA A 99 18.05 -10.05 -17.26
CA ALA A 99 17.95 -11.38 -16.67
C ALA A 99 18.11 -11.34 -15.15
N VAL A 100 19.09 -10.58 -14.63
CA VAL A 100 19.28 -10.34 -13.19
C VAL A 100 18.05 -9.71 -12.55
N LEU A 101 17.50 -8.66 -13.17
CA LEU A 101 16.25 -8.02 -12.71
C LEU A 101 15.04 -8.93 -12.76
N SER A 102 15.11 -10.00 -13.56
CA SER A 102 14.07 -11.03 -13.62
C SER A 102 14.31 -12.17 -12.62
N GLY A 103 15.39 -12.13 -11.83
CA GLY A 103 15.71 -13.11 -10.79
C GLY A 103 16.66 -14.23 -11.23
N GLU A 104 17.27 -14.12 -12.41
CA GLU A 104 18.34 -15.03 -12.81
C GLU A 104 19.71 -14.56 -12.31
N THR A 105 20.72 -15.41 -12.47
CA THR A 105 22.10 -15.12 -12.10
C THR A 105 22.93 -14.85 -13.35
N LEU A 106 23.65 -13.73 -13.39
CA LEU A 106 24.59 -13.41 -14.47
C LEU A 106 26.01 -13.76 -14.04
N LEU A 107 26.68 -14.60 -14.83
CA LEU A 107 28.09 -14.94 -14.73
C LEU A 107 28.88 -14.22 -15.83
N LEU A 108 29.94 -13.52 -15.42
CA LEU A 108 30.91 -12.85 -16.29
C LEU A 108 32.30 -13.44 -16.04
N ILE A 109 33.07 -13.68 -17.11
CA ILE A 109 34.42 -14.28 -17.04
C ILE A 109 35.40 -13.42 -17.86
N ASP A 110 36.57 -13.15 -17.29
CA ASP A 110 37.63 -12.37 -17.96
C ASP A 110 38.05 -13.04 -19.28
N GLY A 111 38.29 -12.22 -20.30
CA GLY A 111 38.69 -12.68 -21.64
C GLY A 111 37.52 -12.92 -22.59
N LEU A 112 36.31 -13.16 -22.08
CA LEU A 112 35.09 -13.28 -22.89
C LEU A 112 34.44 -11.93 -23.16
N ARG A 113 33.73 -11.85 -24.29
CA ARG A 113 32.84 -10.73 -24.64
C ARG A 113 31.36 -11.12 -24.56
N VAL A 114 31.08 -12.23 -23.91
CA VAL A 114 29.76 -12.80 -23.71
C VAL A 114 29.57 -13.04 -22.22
N GLY A 115 28.32 -12.93 -21.77
CA GLY A 115 27.92 -13.28 -20.41
C GLY A 115 27.10 -14.56 -20.44
N TYR A 116 26.98 -15.20 -19.28
CA TYR A 116 26.18 -16.41 -19.11
C TYR A 116 25.08 -16.17 -18.08
N VAL A 117 23.83 -16.33 -18.50
CA VAL A 117 22.66 -16.28 -17.62
C VAL A 117 22.36 -17.69 -17.15
N ILE A 118 22.37 -17.91 -15.85
CA ILE A 118 22.10 -19.19 -15.22
C ILE A 118 20.70 -19.15 -14.60
N ALA A 119 19.88 -20.15 -14.97
CA ALA A 119 18.52 -20.32 -14.49
C ALA A 119 18.55 -20.66 -12.98
N THR A 120 18.31 -19.65 -12.15
CA THR A 120 18.44 -19.74 -10.68
C THR A 120 17.27 -19.11 -9.96
N ARG A 121 16.26 -18.67 -10.71
CA ARG A 121 15.06 -18.04 -10.20
C ARG A 121 14.34 -18.93 -9.18
N ALA A 122 14.30 -18.48 -7.94
CA ALA A 122 13.52 -19.08 -6.87
C ALA A 122 12.59 -18.01 -6.28
N TRP A 123 11.29 -18.15 -6.57
CA TRP A 123 10.29 -17.25 -5.99
C TRP A 123 9.99 -17.65 -4.55
N PRO A 124 9.68 -16.68 -3.66
CA PRO A 124 9.14 -16.98 -2.35
C PRO A 124 7.81 -17.76 -2.49
N ALA A 125 7.84 -19.08 -2.34
CA ALA A 125 6.69 -19.96 -2.56
C ALA A 125 6.03 -20.46 -1.26
N ARG A 126 6.70 -20.36 -0.11
CA ARG A 126 6.15 -20.73 1.21
C ARG A 126 6.14 -19.49 2.11
N GLY A 127 4.96 -19.09 2.59
CA GLY A 127 4.80 -18.07 3.64
C GLY A 127 4.01 -16.83 3.23
N VAL A 128 3.82 -16.57 1.94
CA VAL A 128 3.00 -15.44 1.45
C VAL A 128 1.53 -15.81 1.59
N SER A 129 0.91 -15.42 2.70
CA SER A 129 -0.51 -15.62 2.95
C SER A 129 -1.35 -14.57 2.21
N GLU A 130 -2.65 -14.83 2.07
CA GLU A 130 -3.58 -13.85 1.48
C GLU A 130 -3.71 -12.64 2.41
N PRO A 131 -3.57 -11.39 1.91
CA PRO A 131 -3.69 -10.20 2.74
C PRO A 131 -5.05 -10.20 3.44
N SER A 132 -5.02 -10.34 4.76
CA SER A 132 -6.21 -10.61 5.54
C SER A 132 -7.06 -9.35 5.70
N GLY A 133 -6.43 -8.17 5.69
CA GLY A 133 -7.07 -6.86 5.74
C GLY A 133 -7.46 -6.28 4.37
N GLU A 134 -6.86 -6.74 3.27
CA GLU A 134 -7.08 -6.21 1.91
C GLU A 134 -7.45 -7.29 0.89
N THR A 135 -8.57 -7.98 1.14
CA THR A 135 -9.10 -8.99 0.21
C THR A 135 -9.63 -8.35 -1.07
N VAL A 136 -9.29 -8.93 -2.22
CA VAL A 136 -9.77 -8.47 -3.54
C VAL A 136 -10.51 -9.57 -4.28
N ILE A 137 -11.49 -9.18 -5.09
CA ILE A 137 -12.20 -10.11 -5.97
C ILE A 137 -11.30 -10.54 -7.12
N ARG A 138 -10.48 -9.60 -7.64
CA ARG A 138 -9.58 -9.85 -8.76
C ARG A 138 -8.23 -9.19 -8.51
N GLY A 139 -7.13 -9.91 -8.74
CA GLY A 139 -5.78 -9.39 -8.57
C GLY A 139 -4.88 -10.39 -7.87
N ALA A 140 -3.68 -9.96 -7.49
CA ALA A 140 -2.78 -10.80 -6.70
C ALA A 140 -3.38 -11.06 -5.31
N ARG A 141 -3.20 -12.27 -4.80
CA ARG A 141 -3.51 -12.63 -3.39
C ARG A 141 -2.24 -12.75 -2.55
N GLU A 142 -1.14 -12.20 -3.04
CA GLU A 142 0.13 -12.20 -2.32
C GLU A 142 0.12 -11.02 -1.34
N GLY A 143 0.25 -11.30 -0.04
CA GLY A 143 0.48 -10.30 0.99
C GLY A 143 1.96 -10.26 1.41
N PHE A 144 2.41 -9.16 1.99
CA PHE A 144 3.70 -9.09 2.65
C PHE A 144 3.75 -10.04 3.86
N THR A 145 4.95 -10.42 4.26
CA THR A 145 5.22 -11.22 5.45
C THR A 145 6.12 -10.43 6.41
N GLU A 146 6.48 -10.99 7.54
CA GLU A 146 7.34 -10.35 8.53
C GLU A 146 8.82 -10.32 8.09
N THR A 147 9.19 -11.05 7.03
CA THR A 147 10.58 -11.15 6.55
C THR A 147 10.86 -10.13 5.46
N MET A 148 11.71 -9.14 5.79
CA MET A 148 11.96 -8.02 4.87
C MET A 148 12.53 -8.43 3.50
N ARG A 149 13.42 -9.42 3.43
CA ARG A 149 14.01 -9.83 2.14
C ARG A 149 12.95 -10.42 1.21
N PHE A 150 11.99 -11.21 1.72
CA PHE A 150 10.86 -11.69 0.92
C PHE A 150 9.99 -10.53 0.44
N ASN A 151 9.73 -9.54 1.28
CA ASN A 151 8.96 -8.35 0.90
C ASN A 151 9.65 -7.56 -0.22
N THR A 152 10.96 -7.33 -0.14
CA THR A 152 11.71 -6.65 -1.22
C THR A 152 11.66 -7.44 -2.54
N ALA A 153 11.75 -8.76 -2.47
CA ALA A 153 11.63 -9.64 -3.63
C ALA A 153 10.23 -9.58 -4.29
N LEU A 154 9.16 -9.53 -3.49
CA LEU A 154 7.78 -9.40 -3.99
C LEU A 154 7.55 -8.08 -4.75
N VAL A 155 8.18 -6.99 -4.32
CA VAL A 155 8.16 -5.70 -5.03
C VAL A 155 9.02 -5.77 -6.29
N ARG A 156 10.27 -6.27 -6.21
CA ARG A 156 11.18 -6.43 -7.36
C ARG A 156 10.60 -7.27 -8.49
N ARG A 157 9.84 -8.33 -8.17
CA ARG A 157 9.14 -9.16 -9.15
C ARG A 157 8.24 -8.34 -10.09
N ARG A 158 7.67 -7.24 -9.56
CA ARG A 158 6.78 -6.30 -10.27
C ARG A 158 7.50 -5.06 -10.80
N VAL A 159 8.61 -4.66 -10.17
CA VAL A 159 9.42 -3.50 -10.55
C VAL A 159 10.81 -3.93 -10.98
N ARG A 160 10.96 -4.19 -12.29
CA ARG A 160 12.21 -4.62 -12.92
C ARG A 160 12.94 -3.46 -13.60
N ASP A 161 13.03 -2.33 -12.90
CA ASP A 161 13.69 -1.12 -13.40
C ASP A 161 15.07 -0.97 -12.73
N THR A 162 16.12 -0.66 -13.49
CA THR A 162 17.47 -0.44 -12.92
C THR A 162 17.54 0.78 -12.00
N ARG A 163 16.59 1.71 -12.13
CA ARG A 163 16.50 2.96 -11.36
C ARG A 163 15.65 2.83 -10.10
N LEU A 164 15.12 1.64 -9.83
CA LEU A 164 14.59 1.33 -8.50
C LEU A 164 15.76 1.34 -7.52
N ARG A 165 15.64 2.15 -6.47
CA ARG A 165 16.55 2.22 -5.33
C ARG A 165 15.92 1.48 -4.16
N VAL A 166 16.74 0.73 -3.43
CA VAL A 166 16.36 -0.12 -2.29
C VAL A 166 17.35 0.16 -1.16
N VAL A 167 17.16 1.33 -0.55
CA VAL A 167 18.11 1.97 0.36
C VAL A 167 17.92 1.41 1.77
N PRO A 168 18.91 0.70 2.34
CA PRO A 168 18.81 0.17 3.69
C PRO A 168 19.07 1.27 4.73
N LYS A 169 18.35 1.19 5.85
CA LYS A 169 18.54 1.99 7.06
C LYS A 169 18.37 1.08 8.28
N SER A 170 18.87 1.51 9.44
CA SER A 170 18.68 0.81 10.71
C SER A 170 18.09 1.79 11.71
N LEU A 171 16.96 1.44 12.32
CA LEU A 171 16.21 2.30 13.24
C LEU A 171 16.09 1.69 14.63
N GLY A 172 16.01 2.56 15.64
CA GLY A 172 15.95 2.16 17.04
C GLY A 172 17.33 2.00 17.68
N THR A 173 17.52 2.57 18.87
CA THR A 173 18.81 2.61 19.55
C THR A 173 19.24 1.22 20.04
N ARG A 174 18.28 0.38 20.46
CA ARG A 174 18.51 -0.99 20.94
C ARG A 174 18.14 -2.03 19.90
N SER A 175 16.96 -1.90 19.28
CA SER A 175 16.49 -2.92 18.33
C SER A 175 17.31 -2.95 17.04
N LYS A 176 17.83 -1.79 16.60
CA LYS A 176 18.54 -1.63 15.33
C LYS A 176 17.81 -2.32 14.17
N THR A 177 16.48 -2.19 14.18
CA THR A 177 15.58 -2.84 13.24
C THR A 177 15.90 -2.37 11.84
N ASP A 178 16.11 -3.33 10.93
CA ASP A 178 16.40 -3.00 9.55
C ASP A 178 15.14 -2.45 8.87
N VAL A 179 15.33 -1.40 8.08
CA VAL A 179 14.30 -0.71 7.31
C VAL A 179 14.81 -0.47 5.91
N VAL A 180 13.93 -0.57 4.92
CA VAL A 180 14.28 -0.34 3.52
C VAL A 180 13.38 0.73 2.93
N VAL A 181 13.99 1.77 2.35
CA VAL A 181 13.29 2.83 1.60
C VAL A 181 13.40 2.52 0.11
N MET A 182 12.26 2.49 -0.57
CA MET A 182 12.13 2.15 -1.99
C MET A 182 11.54 3.32 -2.78
N TYR A 183 12.17 3.67 -3.91
CA TYR A 183 11.67 4.67 -4.86
C TYR A 183 12.31 4.49 -6.24
N ILE A 184 11.67 5.02 -7.30
CA ILE A 184 12.26 5.05 -8.65
C ILE A 184 12.87 6.42 -8.90
N GLU A 185 14.20 6.48 -9.04
CA GLU A 185 15.00 7.72 -8.99
C GLU A 185 14.59 8.76 -10.04
N ASP A 186 14.18 8.35 -11.23
CA ASP A 186 13.82 9.26 -12.32
C ASP A 186 12.32 9.62 -12.37
N ILE A 187 11.52 9.04 -11.49
CA ILE A 187 10.09 9.32 -11.37
C ILE A 187 9.83 10.19 -10.13
N VAL A 188 10.38 9.79 -8.98
CA VAL A 188 10.06 10.40 -7.69
C VAL A 188 10.42 11.89 -7.65
N ASN A 189 9.62 12.68 -6.95
CA ASN A 189 10.01 14.04 -6.58
C ASN A 189 11.05 13.97 -5.45
N LYS A 190 12.29 14.40 -5.73
CA LYS A 190 13.42 14.32 -4.78
C LYS A 190 13.13 14.97 -3.42
N SER A 191 12.37 16.07 -3.40
CA SER A 191 12.01 16.73 -2.14
C SER A 191 11.23 15.82 -1.17
N ILE A 192 10.45 14.86 -1.69
CA ILE A 192 9.73 13.88 -0.86
C ILE A 192 10.72 12.90 -0.24
N VAL A 193 11.69 12.42 -1.02
CA VAL A 193 12.73 11.49 -0.54
C VAL A 193 13.62 12.16 0.49
N ASP A 194 14.01 13.41 0.26
CA ASP A 194 14.85 14.19 1.18
C ASP A 194 14.13 14.43 2.52
N GLU A 195 12.86 14.81 2.48
CA GLU A 195 12.04 15.00 3.68
C GLU A 195 11.81 13.68 4.43
N LEU A 196 11.56 12.58 3.72
CA LEU A 196 11.46 11.26 4.34
C LEU A 196 12.75 10.84 5.02
N ASN A 197 13.88 10.98 4.32
CA ASN A 197 15.19 10.65 4.89
C ASN A 197 15.45 11.46 6.15
N LYS A 198 15.21 12.78 6.10
CA LYS A 198 15.35 13.67 7.25
C LYS A 198 14.51 13.21 8.45
N ARG A 199 13.24 12.82 8.24
CA ARG A 199 12.38 12.35 9.34
C ARG A 199 12.84 11.03 9.91
N VAL A 200 13.16 10.08 9.04
CA VAL A 200 13.62 8.75 9.42
C VAL A 200 14.94 8.82 10.20
N ASP A 201 15.86 9.69 9.79
CA ASP A 201 17.16 9.86 10.46
C ASP A 201 17.04 10.55 11.83
N ASN A 202 15.93 11.24 12.10
CA ASN A 202 15.63 11.87 13.39
C ASN A 202 14.84 10.95 14.34
N ILE A 203 14.56 9.70 13.96
CA ILE A 203 13.84 8.76 14.83
C ILE A 203 14.77 8.28 15.94
N GLU A 204 14.52 8.76 17.16
CA GLU A 204 15.21 8.34 18.37
C GLU A 204 14.24 7.61 19.32
N ILE A 205 14.12 6.29 19.14
CA ILE A 205 13.35 5.41 20.03
C ILE A 205 14.17 4.19 20.44
N ASP A 206 13.82 3.55 21.56
CA ASP A 206 14.54 2.34 22.01
C ASP A 206 14.43 1.18 21.02
N ALA A 207 13.20 0.92 20.53
CA ALA A 207 12.93 -0.19 19.64
C ALA A 207 11.80 0.11 18.65
N VAL A 208 11.98 -0.31 17.39
CA VAL A 208 10.91 -0.36 16.38
C VAL A 208 10.37 -1.80 16.35
N LEU A 209 9.13 -1.99 16.81
CA LEU A 209 8.47 -3.30 16.88
C LEU A 209 7.60 -3.62 15.66
N ASP A 210 7.07 -2.59 15.01
CA ASP A 210 6.19 -2.72 13.85
C ASP A 210 6.28 -1.47 12.97
N SER A 211 5.84 -1.58 11.71
CA SER A 211 5.78 -0.46 10.77
C SER A 211 4.90 0.70 11.29
N GLY A 212 3.86 0.41 12.07
CA GLY A 212 3.00 1.43 12.68
C GLY A 212 3.73 2.39 13.64
N TYR A 213 4.88 2.00 14.21
CA TYR A 213 5.70 2.91 15.02
C TYR A 213 6.37 3.94 14.13
N VAL A 214 6.93 3.50 13.00
CA VAL A 214 7.60 4.37 12.04
C VAL A 214 6.59 5.32 11.40
N GLU A 215 5.41 4.81 11.05
CA GLU A 215 4.30 5.61 10.50
C GLU A 215 3.94 6.80 11.39
N GLN A 216 3.70 6.58 12.69
CA GLN A 216 3.38 7.64 13.64
C GLN A 216 4.50 8.68 13.80
N LEU A 217 5.76 8.26 13.68
CA LEU A 217 6.93 9.13 13.89
C LEU A 217 7.27 9.97 12.66
N ILE A 218 6.90 9.53 11.45
CA ILE A 218 7.15 10.27 10.22
C ILE A 218 5.93 11.07 9.74
N GLU A 219 4.80 11.03 10.44
CA GLU A 219 3.58 11.72 10.04
C GLU A 219 3.68 13.26 10.16
N ASP A 220 3.04 14.00 9.24
CA ASP A 220 3.03 15.48 9.24
C ASP A 220 2.24 16.04 10.46
N ASN A 221 1.08 15.46 10.79
CA ASN A 221 0.20 15.93 11.87
C ASN A 221 -0.32 14.75 12.71
N PRO A 222 0.40 14.35 13.79
CA PRO A 222 0.03 13.16 14.58
C PRO A 222 -1.27 13.30 15.37
N PHE A 223 -1.81 14.52 15.52
CA PHE A 223 -3.10 14.76 16.18
C PHE A 223 -4.30 14.75 15.22
N SER A 224 -4.06 14.57 13.92
CA SER A 224 -5.13 14.41 12.95
C SER A 224 -5.81 13.07 13.14
N LEU A 225 -7.14 13.03 13.09
CA LEU A 225 -7.89 11.77 13.03
C LEU A 225 -7.68 11.04 11.69
N PHE A 226 -7.36 11.80 10.63
CA PHE A 226 -7.21 11.28 9.28
C PHE A 226 -5.75 10.90 9.01
N PRO A 227 -5.49 9.67 8.55
CA PRO A 227 -4.13 9.20 8.28
C PRO A 227 -3.55 9.95 7.07
N GLN A 228 -2.29 10.38 7.21
CA GLN A 228 -1.55 11.09 6.16
C GLN A 228 -0.58 10.18 5.41
N ILE A 229 -0.56 8.89 5.75
CA ILE A 229 0.28 7.86 5.18
C ILE A 229 -0.63 6.70 4.79
N GLN A 230 -0.20 5.88 3.82
CA GLN A 230 -0.95 4.70 3.40
C GLN A 230 -0.18 3.46 3.83
N SER A 231 -0.72 2.73 4.80
CA SER A 231 -0.30 1.38 5.13
C SER A 231 -0.94 0.37 4.15
N THR A 232 -0.20 -0.65 3.74
CA THR A 232 -0.74 -1.72 2.90
C THR A 232 -0.04 -3.07 3.08
N GLU A 233 -0.81 -4.15 3.09
CA GLU A 233 -0.28 -5.53 3.09
C GLU A 233 0.13 -5.99 1.68
N ARG A 234 -0.08 -5.18 0.64
CA ARG A 234 -0.09 -5.63 -0.75
C ARG A 234 1.13 -5.17 -1.56
N PRO A 235 1.96 -6.08 -2.10
CA PRO A 235 3.11 -5.73 -2.93
C PRO A 235 2.73 -5.08 -4.27
N ASP A 236 1.55 -5.39 -4.83
CA ASP A 236 1.07 -4.77 -6.07
C ASP A 236 0.68 -3.30 -5.87
N VAL A 237 0.14 -2.94 -4.71
CA VAL A 237 -0.16 -1.55 -4.34
C VAL A 237 1.13 -0.74 -4.19
N VAL A 238 2.15 -1.30 -3.52
CA VAL A 238 3.48 -0.70 -3.42
C VAL A 238 4.10 -0.48 -4.80
N ALA A 239 4.08 -1.50 -5.66
CA ALA A 239 4.61 -1.37 -7.01
C ALA A 239 3.90 -0.28 -7.81
N ALA A 240 2.57 -0.22 -7.75
CA ALA A 240 1.80 0.84 -8.40
C ALA A 240 2.17 2.23 -7.87
N ALA A 241 2.29 2.39 -6.54
CA ALA A 241 2.69 3.63 -5.91
C ALA A 241 4.09 4.10 -6.35
N LEU A 242 5.06 3.19 -6.45
CA LEU A 242 6.40 3.49 -6.96
C LEU A 242 6.36 4.00 -8.41
N TYR A 243 5.57 3.39 -9.28
CA TYR A 243 5.38 3.87 -10.66
C TYR A 243 4.66 5.21 -10.75
N GLU A 244 3.95 5.61 -9.69
CA GLU A 244 3.32 6.93 -9.54
C GLU A 244 4.27 8.01 -9.02
N GLY A 245 5.48 7.63 -8.60
CA GLY A 245 6.46 8.55 -8.03
C GLY A 245 6.27 8.79 -6.54
N ARG A 246 5.58 7.88 -5.85
CA ARG A 246 5.55 7.81 -4.38
C ARG A 246 6.75 7.00 -3.87
N VAL A 247 7.05 7.13 -2.59
CA VAL A 247 8.07 6.39 -1.87
C VAL A 247 7.40 5.33 -1.03
N ALA A 248 8.01 4.15 -0.94
CA ALA A 248 7.57 3.08 -0.05
C ALA A 248 8.65 2.74 0.97
N MET A 249 8.24 2.25 2.13
CA MET A 249 9.14 1.79 3.17
C MET A 249 8.68 0.44 3.69
N LEU A 250 9.64 -0.47 3.84
CA LEU A 250 9.45 -1.79 4.44
C LEU A 250 10.20 -1.82 5.76
N VAL A 251 9.56 -2.32 6.80
CA VAL A 251 10.15 -2.46 8.14
C VAL A 251 10.22 -3.95 8.44
N ASP A 252 11.38 -4.42 8.90
CA ASP A 252 11.52 -5.83 9.29
C ASP A 252 10.59 -6.17 10.46
N ASN A 253 10.08 -7.40 10.49
CA ASN A 253 9.06 -7.89 11.44
C ASN A 253 7.62 -7.38 11.22
N SER A 254 7.34 -6.61 10.15
CA SER A 254 5.99 -6.14 9.84
C SER A 254 5.46 -6.68 8.51
N PRO A 255 4.22 -7.18 8.45
CA PRO A 255 3.58 -7.58 7.19
C PRO A 255 2.93 -6.39 6.45
N PHE A 256 3.28 -5.16 6.80
CA PHE A 256 2.78 -3.94 6.15
C PHE A 256 3.92 -3.11 5.55
N ALA A 257 3.64 -2.53 4.40
CA ALA A 257 4.46 -1.49 3.79
C ALA A 257 3.83 -0.12 4.03
N ILE A 258 4.69 0.87 4.24
CA ILE A 258 4.31 2.26 4.44
C ILE A 258 4.51 3.00 3.12
N ILE A 259 3.50 3.69 2.59
CA ILE A 259 3.58 4.46 1.35
C ILE A 259 3.34 5.94 1.64
N ALA A 260 4.26 6.78 1.17
CA ALA A 260 4.20 8.23 1.32
C ALA A 260 4.56 8.96 0.01
N PRO A 261 3.92 10.11 -0.29
CA PRO A 261 2.78 10.70 0.39
C PRO A 261 1.47 9.96 0.11
N ALA A 262 0.47 10.16 0.98
CA ALA A 262 -0.90 9.72 0.77
C ALA A 262 -1.86 10.91 0.65
N THR A 263 -2.88 10.75 -0.18
CA THR A 263 -4.00 11.71 -0.32
C THR A 263 -5.31 11.02 0.03
N LEU A 264 -6.30 11.79 0.47
CA LEU A 264 -7.61 11.24 0.83
C LEU A 264 -8.24 10.38 -0.29
N PRO A 265 -8.22 10.80 -1.58
CA PRO A 265 -8.71 9.94 -2.67
C PRO A 265 -7.96 8.61 -2.78
N THR A 266 -6.64 8.58 -2.58
CA THR A 266 -5.86 7.33 -2.66
C THR A 266 -6.24 6.33 -1.58
N LEU A 267 -6.63 6.81 -0.39
CA LEU A 267 -7.08 5.96 0.71
C LEU A 267 -8.49 5.39 0.51
N PHE A 268 -9.29 6.01 -0.37
CA PHE A 268 -10.60 5.50 -0.78
C PHE A 268 -10.55 4.64 -2.04
N GLN A 269 -9.40 4.51 -2.70
CA GLN A 269 -9.25 3.64 -3.86
C GLN A 269 -8.96 2.20 -3.44
N SER A 270 -9.50 1.25 -4.18
CA SER A 270 -9.18 -0.18 -4.01
C SER A 270 -8.38 -0.68 -5.22
N PRO A 271 -7.46 -1.65 -5.06
CA PRO A 271 -6.76 -2.27 -6.19
C PRO A 271 -7.72 -2.88 -7.22
N ASP A 272 -8.86 -3.41 -6.75
CA ASP A 272 -9.93 -3.94 -7.60
C ASP A 272 -10.44 -2.92 -8.63
N ASP A 273 -10.44 -1.62 -8.27
CA ASP A 273 -10.85 -0.54 -9.16
C ASP A 273 -9.99 -0.54 -10.43
N TYR A 274 -8.71 -0.89 -10.33
CA TYR A 274 -7.77 -0.90 -11.46
C TYR A 274 -7.85 -2.17 -12.30
N TYR A 275 -8.14 -3.32 -11.67
CA TYR A 275 -8.20 -4.63 -12.32
C TYR A 275 -9.52 -4.93 -13.02
N GLN A 276 -10.60 -4.23 -12.65
CA GLN A 276 -11.91 -4.37 -13.28
C GLN A 276 -12.09 -3.42 -14.48
N ARG A 277 -13.16 -3.70 -15.26
CA ARG A 277 -13.60 -2.81 -16.34
C ARG A 277 -13.92 -1.43 -15.77
N TRP A 278 -13.52 -0.39 -16.49
CA TRP A 278 -13.61 1.01 -16.03
C TRP A 278 -15.03 1.43 -15.61
N ILE A 279 -16.07 0.92 -16.28
CA ILE A 279 -17.48 1.19 -15.95
C ILE A 279 -17.84 0.64 -14.56
N ASN A 280 -17.52 -0.63 -14.30
CA ASN A 280 -17.80 -1.28 -13.02
C ASN A 280 -17.04 -0.59 -11.89
N ALA A 281 -15.74 -0.32 -12.11
CA ALA A 281 -14.90 0.38 -11.15
C ALA A 281 -15.45 1.79 -10.83
N SER A 282 -15.89 2.53 -11.85
CA SER A 282 -16.47 3.87 -11.65
C SER A 282 -17.78 3.83 -10.88
N LEU A 283 -18.65 2.84 -11.17
CA LEU A 283 -19.89 2.66 -10.42
C LEU A 283 -19.61 2.34 -8.95
N MET A 284 -18.64 1.48 -8.67
CA MET A 284 -18.23 1.15 -7.30
C MET A 284 -17.62 2.35 -6.57
N ARG A 285 -16.81 3.19 -7.25
CA ARG A 285 -16.28 4.44 -6.67
C ARG A 285 -17.38 5.44 -6.33
N ILE A 286 -18.40 5.60 -7.19
CA ILE A 286 -19.56 6.45 -6.91
C ILE A 286 -20.34 5.91 -5.71
N LEU A 287 -20.60 4.60 -5.67
CA LEU A 287 -21.30 3.96 -4.56
C LEU A 287 -20.54 4.13 -3.24
N ARG A 288 -19.20 3.99 -3.24
CA ARG A 288 -18.31 4.25 -2.10
C ARG A 288 -18.38 5.72 -1.66
N THR A 289 -18.42 6.65 -2.60
CA THR A 289 -18.55 8.10 -2.29
C THR A 289 -19.89 8.39 -1.62
N ILE A 290 -20.99 7.84 -2.13
CA ILE A 290 -22.32 7.97 -1.51
C ILE A 290 -22.33 7.32 -0.13
N ALA A 291 -21.73 6.14 0.02
CA ALA A 291 -21.62 5.44 1.29
C ALA A 291 -20.90 6.26 2.36
N VAL A 292 -19.76 6.89 2.03
CA VAL A 292 -19.02 7.77 2.94
C VAL A 292 -19.86 8.98 3.37
N VAL A 293 -20.60 9.59 2.45
CA VAL A 293 -21.50 10.72 2.78
C VAL A 293 -22.62 10.26 3.71
N LEU A 294 -23.25 9.11 3.42
CA LEU A 294 -24.31 8.54 4.26
C LEU A 294 -23.79 8.15 5.64
N SER A 295 -22.66 7.46 5.73
CA SER A 295 -22.09 7.00 7.01
C SER A 295 -21.72 8.16 7.93
N LEU A 296 -21.37 9.32 7.37
CA LEU A 296 -21.00 10.51 8.12
C LEU A 296 -22.22 11.34 8.54
N ILE A 297 -23.16 11.57 7.61
CA ILE A 297 -24.22 12.58 7.78
C ILE A 297 -25.52 11.97 8.31
N LEU A 298 -25.86 10.73 7.94
CA LEU A 298 -27.20 10.17 8.13
C LEU A 298 -27.65 10.15 9.61
N PRO A 299 -26.82 9.72 10.59
CA PRO A 299 -27.24 9.74 11.99
C PRO A 299 -27.40 11.16 12.55
N ALA A 300 -26.48 12.06 12.21
CA ALA A 300 -26.55 13.45 12.65
C ALA A 300 -27.78 14.15 12.06
N LEU A 301 -28.12 13.86 10.80
CA LEU A 301 -29.29 14.38 10.10
C LEU A 301 -30.59 13.90 10.74
N TYR A 302 -30.67 12.63 11.14
CA TYR A 302 -31.81 12.11 11.88
C TYR A 302 -32.07 12.89 13.17
N VAL A 303 -31.02 13.11 13.97
CA VAL A 303 -31.12 13.92 15.21
C VAL A 303 -31.58 15.35 14.90
N ALA A 304 -30.97 16.01 13.91
CA ALA A 304 -31.32 17.39 13.57
C ALA A 304 -32.78 17.56 13.10
N ILE A 305 -33.26 16.65 12.26
CA ILE A 305 -34.62 16.74 11.70
C ILE A 305 -35.65 16.40 12.78
N THR A 306 -35.43 15.33 13.56
CA THR A 306 -36.40 14.90 14.58
C THR A 306 -36.46 15.81 15.78
N SER A 307 -35.37 16.51 16.13
CA SER A 307 -35.33 17.43 17.28
C SER A 307 -35.68 18.88 16.94
N TYR A 308 -35.26 19.38 15.77
CA TYR A 308 -35.34 20.82 15.46
C TYR A 308 -36.16 21.16 14.21
N HIS A 309 -36.20 20.27 13.21
CA HIS A 309 -36.75 20.60 11.88
C HIS A 309 -37.82 19.60 11.42
N THR A 310 -38.78 19.29 12.30
CA THR A 310 -39.86 18.32 12.02
C THR A 310 -40.76 18.73 10.85
N ALA A 311 -40.87 20.04 10.58
CA ALA A 311 -41.65 20.59 9.48
C ALA A 311 -41.14 20.22 8.07
N ILE A 312 -39.88 19.76 7.96
CA ILE A 312 -39.31 19.29 6.68
C ILE A 312 -39.91 17.93 6.29
N ILE A 313 -40.37 17.15 7.26
CA ILE A 313 -40.91 15.81 7.03
C ILE A 313 -42.38 15.93 6.56
N PRO A 314 -42.77 15.27 5.46
CA PRO A 314 -44.17 15.19 5.06
C PRO A 314 -45.04 14.69 6.21
N SER A 315 -46.19 15.31 6.45
CA SER A 315 -46.98 15.09 7.68
C SER A 315 -47.28 13.61 7.95
N ARG A 316 -47.59 12.83 6.90
CA ARG A 316 -47.83 11.38 7.00
C ARG A 316 -46.61 10.62 7.54
N LEU A 317 -45.41 10.98 7.08
CA LEU A 317 -44.16 10.37 7.54
C LEU A 317 -43.83 10.84 8.96
N ALA A 318 -44.10 12.11 9.29
CA ALA A 318 -43.89 12.63 10.64
C ALA A 318 -44.76 11.90 11.68
N TYR A 319 -46.04 11.63 11.37
CA TYR A 319 -46.91 10.83 12.23
C TYR A 319 -46.42 9.38 12.39
N SER A 320 -45.95 8.76 11.30
CA SER A 320 -45.35 7.41 11.37
C SER A 320 -44.11 7.38 12.26
N ILE A 321 -43.24 8.40 12.15
CA ILE A 321 -42.05 8.54 13.00
C ILE A 321 -42.46 8.74 14.46
N ALA A 322 -43.42 9.62 14.73
CA ALA A 322 -43.91 9.85 16.09
C ALA A 322 -44.50 8.56 16.71
N ALA A 323 -45.31 7.82 15.96
CA ALA A 323 -45.86 6.53 16.38
C ALA A 323 -44.75 5.48 16.61
N SER A 324 -43.71 5.46 15.76
CA SER A 324 -42.57 4.54 15.92
C SER A 324 -41.70 4.83 17.16
N ARG A 325 -41.85 6.02 17.73
CA ARG A 325 -41.17 6.45 18.97
C ARG A 325 -42.09 6.39 20.19
N GLU A 326 -43.32 5.90 20.03
CA GLU A 326 -44.24 5.71 21.14
C GLU A 326 -43.67 4.69 22.12
N GLY A 327 -43.50 5.07 23.39
CA GLY A 327 -42.89 4.24 24.42
C GLY A 327 -41.36 4.35 24.53
N VAL A 328 -40.68 5.11 23.67
CA VAL A 328 -39.23 5.37 23.78
C VAL A 328 -39.00 6.54 24.75
N PRO A 329 -38.34 6.34 25.91
CA PRO A 329 -38.21 7.36 26.94
C PRO A 329 -37.09 8.37 26.65
N PHE A 330 -36.26 8.11 25.65
CA PHE A 330 -35.04 8.88 25.37
C PHE A 330 -35.22 9.89 24.21
N PRO A 331 -34.56 11.07 24.29
CA PRO A 331 -34.40 11.95 23.15
C PRO A 331 -33.66 11.26 22.00
N SER A 332 -33.91 11.71 20.76
CA SER A 332 -33.31 11.12 19.56
C SER A 332 -31.78 11.11 19.59
N VAL A 333 -31.13 12.14 20.16
CA VAL A 333 -29.66 12.14 20.33
C VAL A 333 -29.18 10.99 21.23
N VAL A 334 -29.85 10.74 22.35
CA VAL A 334 -29.42 9.70 23.31
C VAL A 334 -29.62 8.33 22.69
N GLU A 335 -30.75 8.13 22.03
CA GLU A 335 -31.06 6.94 21.26
C GLU A 335 -30.00 6.66 20.16
N THR A 336 -29.65 7.67 19.37
CA THR A 336 -28.62 7.57 18.34
C THR A 336 -27.25 7.24 18.94
N LEU A 337 -26.83 7.90 20.02
CA LEU A 337 -25.54 7.64 20.65
C LEU A 337 -25.44 6.23 21.23
N ILE A 338 -26.50 5.73 21.88
CA ILE A 338 -26.55 4.35 22.39
C ILE A 338 -26.37 3.36 21.24
N MET A 339 -27.09 3.55 20.14
CA MET A 339 -27.03 2.64 18.99
C MET A 339 -25.69 2.69 18.26
N GLU A 340 -25.17 3.89 17.97
CA GLU A 340 -23.88 4.05 17.31
C GLU A 340 -22.74 3.47 18.16
N PHE A 341 -22.76 3.69 19.48
CA PHE A 341 -21.78 3.11 20.39
C PHE A 341 -21.90 1.59 20.48
N SER A 342 -23.12 1.05 20.58
CA SER A 342 -23.37 -0.40 20.65
C SER A 342 -22.89 -1.11 19.38
N PHE A 343 -23.16 -0.54 18.20
CA PHE A 343 -22.66 -1.09 16.95
C PHE A 343 -21.14 -0.94 16.82
N ALA A 344 -20.55 0.17 17.26
CA ALA A 344 -19.10 0.33 17.26
C ALA A 344 -18.41 -0.74 18.14
N LEU A 345 -18.96 -1.03 19.33
CA LEU A 345 -18.47 -2.11 20.19
C LEU A 345 -18.60 -3.48 19.53
N LEU A 346 -19.74 -3.74 18.88
CA LEU A 346 -19.97 -4.99 18.15
C LEU A 346 -18.94 -5.17 17.04
N LEU A 347 -18.70 -4.12 16.24
CA LEU A 347 -17.74 -4.16 15.13
C LEU A 347 -16.31 -4.39 15.62
N GLU A 348 -15.89 -3.70 16.68
CA GLU A 348 -14.57 -3.88 17.26
C GLU A 348 -14.38 -5.29 17.83
N ALA A 349 -15.44 -5.88 18.41
CA ALA A 349 -15.42 -7.26 18.86
C ALA A 349 -15.29 -8.24 17.68
N ILE A 350 -16.04 -8.03 16.59
CA ILE A 350 -16.00 -8.89 15.39
C ILE A 350 -14.60 -8.94 14.77
N LEU A 351 -13.90 -7.80 14.70
CA LEU A 351 -12.57 -7.72 14.09
C LEU A 351 -11.51 -8.54 14.84
N ARG A 352 -11.70 -8.79 16.14
CA ARG A 352 -10.76 -9.55 16.97
C ARG A 352 -11.11 -11.04 17.06
N LEU A 353 -12.26 -11.44 16.54
CA LEU A 353 -12.71 -12.82 16.58
C LEU A 353 -12.18 -13.61 15.37
N PRO A 354 -11.86 -14.91 15.54
CA PRO A 354 -11.53 -15.77 14.42
C PRO A 354 -12.65 -15.77 13.37
N ARG A 355 -12.29 -15.75 12.08
CA ARG A 355 -13.25 -15.67 10.95
C ARG A 355 -14.47 -16.61 11.05
N PRO A 356 -14.35 -17.89 11.48
CA PRO A 356 -15.51 -18.79 11.59
C PRO A 356 -16.53 -18.37 12.67
N ILE A 357 -16.08 -17.67 13.70
CA ILE A 357 -16.92 -17.23 14.83
C ILE A 357 -17.43 -15.80 14.59
N GLY A 358 -16.63 -14.96 13.94
CA GLY A 358 -16.96 -13.56 13.66
C GLY A 358 -18.26 -13.37 12.87
N SER A 359 -18.53 -14.20 11.87
CA SER A 359 -19.79 -14.12 11.10
C SER A 359 -21.02 -14.46 11.95
N THR A 360 -20.92 -15.53 12.77
CA THR A 360 -21.99 -15.95 13.68
C THR A 360 -22.27 -14.89 14.73
N ILE A 361 -21.23 -14.36 15.39
CA ILE A 361 -21.36 -13.30 16.39
C ILE A 361 -21.85 -11.99 15.75
N GLY A 362 -21.47 -11.69 14.51
CA GLY A 362 -21.99 -10.52 13.80
C GLY A 362 -23.50 -10.60 13.55
N ILE A 363 -23.99 -11.75 13.08
CA ILE A 363 -25.43 -11.97 12.85
C ILE A 363 -26.19 -11.93 14.17
N VAL A 364 -25.72 -12.70 15.15
CA VAL A 364 -26.38 -12.83 16.46
C VAL A 364 -26.32 -11.49 17.21
N GLY A 365 -25.17 -10.83 17.24
CA GLY A 365 -24.98 -9.54 17.90
C GLY A 365 -25.81 -8.43 17.26
N GLY A 366 -25.81 -8.30 15.93
CA GLY A 366 -26.62 -7.30 15.24
C GLY A 366 -28.13 -7.51 15.45
N LEU A 367 -28.59 -8.77 15.35
CA LEU A 367 -29.99 -9.11 15.58
C LEU A 367 -30.40 -8.89 17.04
N ILE A 368 -29.60 -9.36 18.00
CA ILE A 368 -29.92 -9.23 19.43
C ILE A 368 -29.89 -7.77 19.85
N ILE A 369 -28.85 -7.01 19.49
CA ILE A 369 -28.77 -5.59 19.85
C ILE A 369 -29.96 -4.84 19.26
N GLY A 370 -30.29 -5.07 17.98
CA GLY A 370 -31.44 -4.42 17.35
C GLY A 370 -32.78 -4.83 17.98
N GLN A 371 -33.09 -6.13 17.97
CA GLN A 371 -34.39 -6.62 18.46
C GLN A 371 -34.59 -6.36 19.96
N ALA A 372 -33.55 -6.54 20.78
CA ALA A 372 -33.65 -6.27 22.20
C ALA A 372 -33.81 -4.76 22.46
N ALA A 373 -33.09 -3.89 21.75
CA ALA A 373 -33.21 -2.44 21.92
C ALA A 373 -34.63 -1.92 21.58
N VAL A 374 -35.25 -2.44 20.51
CA VAL A 374 -36.64 -2.11 20.16
C VAL A 374 -37.64 -2.73 21.13
N SER A 375 -37.46 -4.01 21.50
CA SER A 375 -38.39 -4.70 22.41
C SER A 375 -38.37 -4.12 23.83
N ALA A 376 -37.20 -3.63 24.27
CA ALA A 376 -37.04 -2.91 25.53
C ALA A 376 -37.54 -1.47 25.48
N GLY A 377 -37.98 -0.97 24.31
CA GLY A 377 -38.40 0.41 24.12
C GLY A 377 -37.27 1.42 24.31
N ILE A 378 -36.00 1.01 24.25
CA ILE A 378 -34.85 1.91 24.42
C ILE A 378 -34.64 2.72 23.13
N VAL A 379 -34.95 2.10 21.98
CA VAL A 379 -34.66 2.62 20.64
C VAL A 379 -35.86 2.37 19.72
N SER A 380 -36.12 3.32 18.82
CA SER A 380 -37.15 3.24 17.79
C SER A 380 -36.72 2.34 16.62
N PRO A 381 -37.68 1.66 15.97
CA PRO A 381 -37.39 0.86 14.78
C PRO A 381 -36.70 1.64 13.65
N LEU A 382 -37.01 2.94 13.51
CA LEU A 382 -36.39 3.78 12.50
C LEU A 382 -34.90 4.02 12.77
N MET A 383 -34.51 4.20 14.03
CA MET A 383 -33.11 4.38 14.39
C MET A 383 -32.28 3.12 14.11
N ILE A 384 -32.86 1.93 14.28
CA ILE A 384 -32.20 0.67 13.87
C ILE A 384 -31.91 0.67 12.37
N ILE A 385 -32.86 1.08 11.54
CA ILE A 385 -32.67 1.15 10.09
C ILE A 385 -31.52 2.11 9.77
N ILE A 386 -31.49 3.28 10.41
CA ILE A 386 -30.45 4.29 10.20
C ILE A 386 -29.07 3.78 10.60
N THR A 387 -28.92 3.23 11.80
CA THR A 387 -27.63 2.68 12.26
C THR A 387 -27.22 1.45 11.43
N SER A 388 -28.15 0.59 11.03
CA SER A 388 -27.84 -0.56 10.16
C SER A 388 -27.32 -0.10 8.80
N LEU A 389 -27.95 0.90 8.19
CA LEU A 389 -27.48 1.48 6.92
C LEU A 389 -26.12 2.14 7.10
N THR A 390 -25.92 2.90 8.18
CA THR A 390 -24.66 3.55 8.53
C THR A 390 -23.53 2.52 8.69
N ALA A 391 -23.77 1.44 9.43
CA ALA A 391 -22.81 0.35 9.63
C ALA A 391 -22.45 -0.36 8.31
N ILE A 392 -23.43 -0.64 7.45
CA ILE A 392 -23.19 -1.24 6.13
C ILE A 392 -22.33 -0.30 5.27
N THR A 393 -22.64 1.00 5.28
CA THR A 393 -21.87 1.98 4.49
C THR A 393 -20.44 2.17 4.99
N GLU A 394 -20.18 1.96 6.28
CA GLU A 394 -18.83 2.01 6.86
C GLU A 394 -17.92 0.93 6.29
N PHE A 395 -18.42 -0.31 6.15
CA PHE A 395 -17.66 -1.44 5.58
C PHE A 395 -17.30 -1.30 4.10
N ILE A 396 -17.90 -0.35 3.38
CA ILE A 396 -17.59 -0.10 1.96
C ILE A 396 -16.26 0.66 1.83
N THR A 397 -15.81 1.33 2.90
CA THR A 397 -14.55 2.06 2.93
C THR A 397 -13.36 1.08 2.97
N PRO A 398 -12.45 1.12 1.98
CA PRO A 398 -11.41 0.09 1.84
C PRO A 398 -10.28 0.21 2.86
N ASN A 399 -10.04 1.41 3.39
CA ASN A 399 -9.00 1.65 4.39
C ASN A 399 -9.62 1.72 5.80
N TYR A 400 -9.09 0.91 6.72
CA TYR A 400 -9.59 0.79 8.08
C TYR A 400 -9.40 2.07 8.92
N GLU A 401 -8.24 2.71 8.82
CA GLU A 401 -7.92 3.92 9.58
C GLU A 401 -8.81 5.11 9.18
N VAL A 402 -9.10 5.25 7.88
CA VAL A 402 -10.07 6.25 7.40
C VAL A 402 -11.48 5.95 7.93
N SER A 403 -11.87 4.68 8.03
CA SER A 403 -13.16 4.30 8.63
C SER A 403 -13.25 4.75 10.10
N ILE A 404 -12.19 4.57 10.88
CA ILE A 404 -12.11 5.07 12.27
C ILE A 404 -12.20 6.60 12.31
N ALA A 405 -11.48 7.30 11.43
CA ALA A 405 -11.51 8.75 11.33
C ALA A 405 -12.93 9.28 11.07
N LEU A 406 -13.63 8.65 10.12
CA LEU A 406 -15.02 8.96 9.78
C LEU A 406 -15.96 8.67 10.94
N ARG A 407 -15.77 7.55 11.66
CA ARG A 407 -16.56 7.20 12.84
C ARG A 407 -16.41 8.24 13.95
N CYS A 408 -15.19 8.66 14.27
CA CYS A 408 -14.94 9.70 15.28
C CYS A 408 -15.60 11.03 14.87
N THR A 409 -15.45 11.41 13.60
CA THR A 409 -16.06 12.63 13.05
C THR A 409 -17.60 12.58 13.10
N ARG A 410 -18.20 11.42 12.84
CA ARG A 410 -19.65 11.19 12.94
C ARG A 410 -20.19 11.48 14.34
N PHE A 411 -19.51 11.01 15.39
CA PHE A 411 -19.91 11.32 16.77
C PHE A 411 -19.89 12.83 17.05
N LEU A 412 -18.86 13.54 16.56
CA LEU A 412 -18.80 15.01 16.67
C LEU A 412 -19.98 15.68 15.95
N LEU A 413 -20.38 15.18 14.78
CA LEU A 413 -21.53 15.70 14.03
C LEU A 413 -22.87 15.42 14.73
N ILE A 414 -23.05 14.26 15.36
CA ILE A 414 -24.24 13.93 16.15
C ILE A 414 -24.36 14.88 17.35
N ILE A 415 -23.25 15.16 18.03
CA ILE A 415 -23.23 16.11 19.15
C ILE A 415 -23.56 17.52 18.65
N ALA A 416 -22.91 17.97 17.57
CA ALA A 416 -23.19 19.29 16.99
C ALA A 416 -24.66 19.43 16.53
N SER A 417 -25.23 18.40 15.93
CA SER A 417 -26.63 18.39 15.49
C SER A 417 -27.62 18.37 16.66
N SER A 418 -27.24 17.80 17.79
CA SER A 418 -28.06 17.81 19.01
C SER A 418 -28.15 19.20 19.65
N ILE A 419 -27.16 20.08 19.45
CA ILE A 419 -27.12 21.42 20.03
C ILE A 419 -27.72 22.47 19.09
N LEU A 420 -27.42 22.37 17.78
CA LEU A 420 -27.72 23.41 16.80
C LEU A 420 -28.56 22.92 15.61
N GLY A 421 -29.05 21.67 15.63
CA GLY A 421 -29.81 21.09 14.53
C GLY A 421 -29.01 21.03 13.23
N LEU A 422 -29.66 21.34 12.10
CA LEU A 422 -29.02 21.35 10.78
C LEU A 422 -27.85 22.33 10.68
N TYR A 423 -27.92 23.45 11.41
CA TYR A 423 -26.85 24.45 11.43
C TYR A 423 -25.57 23.87 12.08
N GLY A 424 -25.72 23.06 13.12
CA GLY A 424 -24.59 22.35 13.76
C GLY A 424 -23.89 21.39 12.81
N ILE A 425 -24.66 20.64 12.01
CA ILE A 425 -24.11 19.75 10.98
C ILE A 425 -23.30 20.57 9.96
N MET A 426 -23.87 21.67 9.46
CA MET A 426 -23.18 22.53 8.48
C MET A 426 -21.87 23.09 9.03
N LEU A 427 -21.87 23.60 10.27
CA LEU A 427 -20.64 24.08 10.92
C LEU A 427 -19.61 22.96 11.10
N GLY A 428 -20.05 21.78 11.56
CA GLY A 428 -19.18 20.63 11.73
C GLY A 428 -18.54 20.19 10.41
N LEU A 429 -19.30 20.16 9.32
CA LEU A 429 -18.79 19.86 7.98
C LEU A 429 -17.80 20.93 7.47
N ILE A 430 -18.07 22.21 7.73
CA ILE A 430 -17.14 23.30 7.37
C ILE A 430 -15.82 23.17 8.15
N LEU A 431 -15.89 22.87 9.45
CA LEU A 431 -14.70 22.66 10.29
C LEU A 431 -13.90 21.45 9.81
N LEU A 432 -14.58 20.34 9.53
CA LEU A 432 -13.97 19.13 8.96
C LEU A 432 -13.27 19.45 7.63
N LEU A 433 -13.97 20.09 6.70
CA LEU A 433 -13.41 20.42 5.40
C LEU A 433 -12.20 21.36 5.53
N THR A 434 -12.28 22.36 6.42
CA THR A 434 -11.17 23.28 6.69
C THR A 434 -9.96 22.54 7.25
N HIS A 435 -10.16 21.57 8.15
CA HIS A 435 -9.09 20.71 8.65
C HIS A 435 -8.43 19.93 7.51
N LEU A 436 -9.23 19.21 6.71
CA LEU A 436 -8.74 18.41 5.57
C LEU A 436 -8.02 19.26 4.51
N LEU A 437 -8.43 20.51 4.28
CA LEU A 437 -7.76 21.45 3.38
C LEU A 437 -6.38 21.89 3.87
N ARG A 438 -6.17 21.93 5.19
CA ARG A 438 -4.89 22.33 5.79
C ARG A 438 -3.88 21.18 5.85
N LEU A 439 -4.37 19.93 5.89
CA LEU A 439 -3.52 18.75 5.93
C LEU A 439 -2.65 18.64 4.67
N LYS A 440 -1.42 18.19 4.90
CA LYS A 440 -0.45 17.84 3.87
C LYS A 440 0.16 16.50 4.24
N SER A 441 0.71 15.83 3.23
CA SER A 441 1.53 14.63 3.39
C SER A 441 2.80 14.86 2.58
N PHE A 442 3.94 15.01 3.26
CA PHE A 442 5.25 15.28 2.62
C PHE A 442 5.19 16.43 1.60
N GLY A 443 4.49 17.51 1.98
CA GLY A 443 4.33 18.71 1.15
C GLY A 443 3.27 18.62 0.05
N ILE A 444 2.65 17.46 -0.17
CA ILE A 444 1.51 17.30 -1.08
C ILE A 444 0.20 17.59 -0.34
N PRO A 445 -0.72 18.42 -0.88
CA PRO A 445 -2.01 18.67 -0.25
C PRO A 445 -2.83 17.39 -0.09
N TYR A 446 -3.39 17.14 1.09
CA TYR A 446 -4.10 15.89 1.40
C TYR A 446 -5.35 15.67 0.54
N LEU A 447 -6.04 16.74 0.16
CA LEU A 447 -7.19 16.70 -0.74
C LEU A 447 -6.83 16.79 -2.23
N ALA A 448 -5.55 16.64 -2.62
CA ALA A 448 -5.18 16.58 -4.03
C ALA A 448 -5.79 15.34 -4.70
N PRO A 449 -6.33 15.46 -5.94
CA PRO A 449 -6.31 16.63 -6.82
C PRO A 449 -7.45 17.64 -6.65
N ALA A 450 -8.41 17.45 -5.73
CA ALA A 450 -9.58 18.33 -5.60
C ALA A 450 -9.25 19.81 -5.35
N VAL A 451 -8.16 20.09 -4.63
CA VAL A 451 -7.70 21.45 -4.29
C VAL A 451 -6.74 22.07 -5.30
N SER A 452 -6.14 21.24 -6.17
CA SER A 452 -5.27 21.68 -7.26
C SER A 452 -5.77 21.01 -8.54
N PRO A 453 -6.97 21.37 -9.01
CA PRO A 453 -7.65 20.62 -10.07
C PRO A 453 -6.92 20.80 -11.39
N ASP A 454 -6.10 19.80 -11.75
CA ASP A 454 -5.75 19.55 -13.15
C ASP A 454 -6.82 18.62 -13.73
N ALA A 455 -7.36 18.99 -14.88
CA ALA A 455 -8.35 18.17 -15.59
C ALA A 455 -7.81 16.76 -15.89
N ASN A 456 -6.50 16.55 -15.93
CA ASN A 456 -5.90 15.23 -16.08
C ASN A 456 -5.95 14.39 -14.80
N ASP A 457 -5.83 15.01 -13.63
CA ASP A 457 -5.77 14.30 -12.35
C ASP A 457 -7.18 13.96 -11.82
N LEU A 458 -8.19 14.77 -12.18
CA LEU A 458 -9.59 14.49 -11.82
C LEU A 458 -10.17 13.22 -12.48
N LYS A 459 -9.54 12.74 -13.58
CA LYS A 459 -9.95 11.55 -14.35
C LYS A 459 -9.77 10.21 -13.60
N ASP A 460 -9.19 10.26 -12.41
CA ASP A 460 -8.99 9.09 -11.54
C ASP A 460 -9.55 9.26 -10.13
N MET A 461 -10.23 10.38 -9.83
CA MET A 461 -10.73 10.63 -8.48
C MET A 461 -12.02 9.86 -8.21
N PHE A 462 -13.15 10.34 -8.75
CA PHE A 462 -14.46 9.70 -8.56
C PHE A 462 -14.85 8.75 -9.69
N ILE A 463 -14.51 9.08 -10.92
CA ILE A 463 -14.77 8.26 -12.11
C ILE A 463 -13.42 7.81 -12.65
N LYS A 464 -13.24 6.51 -12.86
CA LYS A 464 -12.03 5.93 -13.44
C LYS A 464 -12.18 5.85 -14.95
N LEU A 465 -11.43 6.66 -15.69
CA LEU A 465 -11.39 6.52 -17.15
C LEU A 465 -10.66 5.23 -17.61
N PRO A 466 -10.85 4.80 -18.87
CA PRO A 466 -10.12 3.66 -19.41
C PRO A 466 -8.60 3.86 -19.34
N LEU A 467 -7.84 2.77 -19.12
CA LEU A 467 -6.40 2.83 -18.86
C LEU A 467 -5.58 3.58 -19.94
N ARG A 468 -6.05 3.57 -21.19
CA ARG A 468 -5.44 4.26 -22.34
C ARG A 468 -5.39 5.79 -22.20
N TYR A 469 -6.22 6.37 -21.33
CA TYR A 469 -6.27 7.81 -21.09
C TYR A 469 -5.27 8.27 -20.01
N PHE A 470 -4.69 7.34 -19.23
CA PHE A 470 -3.65 7.64 -18.23
C PHE A 470 -2.26 7.71 -18.86
N LYS A 471 -2.06 8.68 -19.76
CA LYS A 471 -0.78 8.91 -20.43
C LYS A 471 0.26 9.60 -19.57
N LYS A 472 -0.18 10.43 -18.63
CA LYS A 472 0.69 11.20 -17.72
C LYS A 472 0.54 10.69 -16.30
N ARG A 473 1.61 10.83 -15.51
CA ARG A 473 1.58 10.66 -14.05
C ARG A 473 0.85 11.85 -13.40
N PRO A 474 0.33 11.70 -12.17
CA PRO A 474 -0.41 12.77 -11.51
C PRO A 474 0.44 14.04 -11.35
N ASN A 475 -0.08 15.20 -11.77
CA ASN A 475 0.68 16.44 -11.78
C ASN A 475 0.93 16.96 -10.35
N TYR A 476 -0.03 16.75 -9.43
CA TYR A 476 0.13 17.16 -8.03
C TYR A 476 1.34 16.50 -7.35
N MET A 477 1.79 15.32 -7.81
CA MET A 477 2.98 14.62 -7.29
C MET A 477 4.31 15.28 -7.72
N LYS A 478 4.28 16.19 -8.70
CA LYS A 478 5.48 16.88 -9.24
C LYS A 478 6.61 15.92 -9.63
N THR A 479 6.26 14.81 -10.30
CA THR A 479 7.22 13.80 -10.73
C THR A 479 8.22 14.34 -11.75
N VAL A 480 9.44 13.81 -11.74
CA VAL A 480 10.51 14.18 -12.68
C VAL A 480 10.16 13.70 -14.09
N ASP A 481 9.89 12.39 -14.25
CA ASP A 481 9.29 11.86 -15.47
C ASP A 481 7.76 11.94 -15.41
N LYS A 482 7.17 12.74 -16.29
CA LYS A 482 5.71 12.96 -16.36
C LYS A 482 4.97 11.92 -17.20
N ILE A 483 5.66 11.17 -18.06
CA ILE A 483 5.00 10.28 -19.04
C ILE A 483 4.88 8.86 -18.49
N ARG A 484 3.64 8.38 -18.32
CA ARG A 484 3.31 7.02 -17.91
C ARG A 484 3.17 6.07 -19.11
N GLN A 485 2.50 6.52 -20.17
CA GLN A 485 2.25 5.75 -21.40
C GLN A 485 2.55 6.60 -22.62
N LYS A 486 3.22 6.03 -23.62
CA LYS A 486 3.49 6.69 -24.91
C LYS A 486 2.34 6.49 -25.87
#